data_AF-A0A1G2YG46-F1
#
_entry.id   AF-A0A1G2YG46-F1
#
_cell.length_a   1.000
_cell.length_b   1.000
_cell.length_c   1.000
_cell.angle_alpha   90.00
_cell.angle_beta   90.00
_cell.angle_gamma   90.00
#
_symmetry.space_group_name_H-M   'P 1'
#
loop_
_entity.id
_entity.type
_entity.pdbx_description
1 polymer ?
#
loop_
_entity_poly.entity_id
_entity_poly.type
_entity_poly.pdbx_seq_one_letter_code
_entity_poly.pdbx_strand_id
1 'polypeptide(L)'
;MADMEKRKRVMQRSIALGHCICDARKPCPCDIFKQKNICLCAGERVESVITGPVRLTQLVEKPGCASKIDQAFLKSALKGLSFAPNANVLVGAPAGDDAGVYKISSDCALVQTVDVFSPVVDDPYTFGQIAAANSVSDIYAMGAKALTALSVIAFPARELPDHVMHDILRGGIDKMTEAGVAIIGGHSINDPQIKAGFAVTGIIHPSRICTNANARPGDVLILTKALGTGIISFAWQIGRTSEQNMKAAAISMATLNKKACELMLAHDIGAVTDVTGFSLMGHLAEMASSSSVDVEIVFDHLPLLPGVLEAAADGILPGAIERNKESCLKQAAPQPEISSEMLDICFDAQTSGGLLISVSPKNAQTLLVDLHKNGISDAAIVGRVLGPGKGIVHLASDGTCKMPQPSQKQALNCTTVDTPKAVTDKPPVACCADAAQILQPGGSNVPEKFIDFLKSANAPGALDAHTKQAMAIALSVLAKCEPCLKMHLKKAQSMGFSRQEIDEAGWMAIAFGGSPTMMFYNDIASSVLGN
;
A
#
# COMPACT_ATOMS: atom_id res chain seq x y z
N MET A 1 12.65 5.19 35.50
CA MET A 1 13.98 4.62 35.84
C MET A 1 13.95 3.12 35.59
N ALA A 2 15.01 2.55 35.02
CA ALA A 2 15.07 1.11 34.73
C ALA A 2 15.21 0.30 36.04
N ASP A 3 14.41 -0.76 36.18
CA ASP A 3 14.54 -1.74 37.26
C ASP A 3 15.72 -2.66 36.95
N MET A 4 16.89 -2.32 37.50
CA MET A 4 18.16 -2.99 37.21
C MET A 4 18.19 -4.46 37.69
N GLU A 5 17.49 -4.77 38.78
CA GLU A 5 17.40 -6.14 39.31
C GLU A 5 16.55 -7.02 38.39
N LYS A 6 15.41 -6.51 37.93
CA LYS A 6 14.60 -7.19 36.91
C LYS A 6 15.35 -7.36 35.60
N ARG A 7 16.06 -6.32 35.13
CA ARG A 7 16.92 -6.38 33.94
C ARG A 7 17.92 -7.51 34.04
N LYS A 8 18.71 -7.54 35.11
CA LYS A 8 19.73 -8.55 35.36
C LYS A 8 19.14 -9.95 35.36
N ARG A 9 18.05 -10.18 36.10
CA ARG A 9 17.36 -11.47 36.18
C ARG A 9 16.88 -11.97 34.80
N VAL A 10 16.26 -11.09 34.01
CA VAL A 10 15.73 -11.45 32.68
C VAL A 10 16.85 -11.71 31.67
N MET A 11 17.91 -10.91 31.70
CA MET A 11 19.08 -11.09 30.83
C MET A 11 19.83 -12.38 31.17
N GLN A 12 20.07 -12.68 32.45
CA GLN A 12 20.70 -13.93 32.86
C GLN A 12 19.94 -15.15 32.34
N ARG A 13 18.60 -15.15 32.44
CA ARG A 13 17.76 -16.21 31.86
C ARG A 13 17.91 -16.31 30.34
N SER A 14 17.92 -15.17 29.63
CA SER A 14 18.08 -15.15 28.18
C SER A 14 19.46 -15.67 27.74
N ILE A 15 20.52 -15.27 28.45
CA ILE A 15 21.89 -15.74 28.21
C ILE A 15 21.98 -17.26 28.43
N ALA A 16 21.37 -17.79 29.50
CA ALA A 16 21.34 -19.22 29.78
C ALA A 16 20.61 -20.04 28.69
N LEU A 17 19.61 -19.45 28.03
CA LEU A 17 18.90 -20.06 26.90
C LEU A 17 19.66 -19.94 25.57
N GLY A 18 20.71 -19.11 25.50
CA GLY A 18 21.48 -18.85 24.27
C GLY A 18 20.83 -17.86 23.30
N HIS A 19 19.65 -17.29 23.62
CA HIS A 19 18.94 -16.35 22.75
C HIS A 19 18.10 -15.34 23.55
N CYS A 20 17.63 -14.26 22.90
CA CYS A 20 16.68 -13.32 23.50
C CYS A 20 15.37 -14.04 23.82
N ILE A 21 14.81 -13.84 25.01
CA ILE A 21 13.46 -14.31 25.34
C ILE A 21 12.41 -13.64 24.44
N CYS A 22 12.68 -12.42 23.99
CA CYS A 22 11.81 -11.65 23.09
C CYS A 22 11.80 -12.13 21.63
N ASP A 23 12.90 -12.74 21.19
CA ASP A 23 13.13 -13.13 19.80
C ASP A 23 14.18 -14.23 19.78
N ALA A 24 13.74 -15.47 19.56
CA ALA A 24 14.61 -16.64 19.57
C ALA A 24 15.67 -16.62 18.45
N ARG A 25 15.54 -15.74 17.46
CA ARG A 25 16.51 -15.59 16.36
C ARG A 25 17.67 -14.65 16.73
N LYS A 26 17.58 -13.93 17.85
CA LYS A 26 18.58 -12.93 18.27
C LYS A 26 19.34 -13.39 19.51
N PRO A 27 20.64 -13.05 19.65
CA PRO A 27 21.41 -13.35 20.86
C PRO A 27 21.00 -12.45 22.03
N CYS A 28 21.41 -12.80 23.25
CA CYS A 28 21.38 -11.91 24.40
C CYS A 28 22.82 -11.61 24.86
N PRO A 29 23.26 -10.34 24.99
CA PRO A 29 22.51 -9.11 24.67
C PRO A 29 22.25 -8.95 23.16
N CYS A 30 21.04 -8.47 22.82
CA CYS A 30 20.64 -8.19 21.44
C CYS A 30 21.14 -6.81 20.97
N ASP A 31 21.01 -6.51 19.69
CA ASP A 31 21.52 -5.25 19.12
C ASP A 31 20.87 -4.01 19.73
N ILE A 32 19.57 -4.07 20.05
CA ILE A 32 18.87 -2.97 20.74
C ILE A 32 19.53 -2.69 22.10
N PHE A 33 19.86 -3.73 22.87
CA PHE A 33 20.53 -3.57 24.14
C PHE A 33 21.95 -2.98 23.96
N LYS A 34 22.71 -3.48 22.98
CA LYS A 34 24.06 -2.99 22.69
C LYS A 34 24.08 -1.52 22.26
N GLN A 35 23.11 -1.13 21.43
CA GLN A 35 23.03 0.22 20.85
C GLN A 35 22.41 1.23 21.81
N LYS A 36 21.34 0.85 22.52
CA LYS A 36 20.51 1.79 23.29
C LYS A 36 20.56 1.56 24.81
N ASN A 37 21.26 0.53 25.29
CA ASN A 37 21.29 0.12 26.70
C ASN A 37 19.90 -0.12 27.31
N ILE A 38 18.98 -0.64 26.49
CA ILE A 38 17.58 -0.89 26.82
C ILE A 38 17.25 -2.38 26.64
N CYS A 39 16.75 -3.01 27.69
CA CYS A 39 16.31 -4.40 27.68
C CYS A 39 14.78 -4.48 27.54
N LEU A 40 14.27 -4.63 26.31
CA LEU A 40 12.83 -4.77 26.06
C LEU A 40 12.20 -5.95 26.81
N CYS A 41 12.95 -7.06 26.97
CA CYS A 41 12.53 -8.24 27.74
C CYS A 41 12.27 -7.91 29.22
N ALA A 42 13.02 -6.97 29.78
CA ALA A 42 12.87 -6.53 31.16
C ALA A 42 11.69 -5.56 31.36
N GLY A 43 10.98 -5.21 30.28
CA GLY A 43 9.91 -4.21 30.31
C GLY A 43 10.41 -2.78 30.12
N GLU A 44 11.68 -2.58 29.79
CA GLU A 44 12.21 -1.25 29.47
C GLU A 44 11.78 -0.82 28.08
N ARG A 45 11.83 0.49 27.82
CA ARG A 45 11.24 1.11 26.63
C ARG A 45 12.23 2.10 26.04
N VAL A 46 12.25 2.15 24.72
CA VAL A 46 12.86 3.24 23.96
C VAL A 46 11.86 4.39 24.02
N GLU A 47 12.28 5.57 24.47
CA GLU A 47 11.45 6.76 24.31
C GLU A 47 11.18 6.96 22.81
N SER A 48 9.92 7.23 22.46
CA SER A 48 9.55 7.43 21.06
C SER A 48 10.39 8.58 20.50
N VAL A 49 11.16 8.30 19.46
CA VAL A 49 12.10 9.25 18.85
C VAL A 49 11.36 10.22 17.92
N ILE A 50 10.11 9.92 17.57
CA ILE A 50 9.31 10.72 16.63
C ILE A 50 8.60 11.83 17.42
N THR A 51 9.09 13.05 17.26
CA THR A 51 8.57 14.26 17.92
C THR A 51 7.79 15.19 16.97
N GLY A 52 7.30 14.66 15.84
CA GLY A 52 6.56 15.42 14.82
C GLY A 52 5.42 14.61 14.18
N PRO A 53 4.73 15.16 13.16
CA PRO A 53 3.61 14.51 12.50
C PRO A 53 4.01 13.16 11.88
N VAL A 54 3.28 12.10 12.22
CA VAL A 54 3.51 10.75 11.69
C VAL A 54 2.85 10.64 10.32
N ARG A 55 3.64 10.46 9.25
CA ARG A 55 3.15 10.25 7.88
C ARG A 55 2.99 8.75 7.61
N LEU A 56 1.79 8.23 7.86
CA LEU A 56 1.55 6.78 7.79
C LEU A 56 1.87 6.14 6.43
N THR A 57 1.68 6.85 5.32
CA THR A 57 1.94 6.30 3.98
C THR A 57 3.44 6.06 3.72
N GLN A 58 4.31 6.75 4.46
CA GLN A 58 5.77 6.56 4.40
C GLN A 58 6.25 5.38 5.25
N LEU A 59 5.38 4.81 6.08
CA LEU A 59 5.69 3.72 7.00
C LEU A 59 5.24 2.34 6.48
N VAL A 60 4.63 2.29 5.30
CA VAL A 60 4.11 1.05 4.70
C VAL A 60 4.65 0.79 3.32
N GLU A 61 4.90 -0.48 3.02
CA GLU A 61 5.43 -0.91 1.72
C GLU A 61 4.39 -0.80 0.59
N LYS A 62 3.14 -1.16 0.88
CA LYS A 62 2.02 -1.14 -0.06
C LYS A 62 0.84 -0.45 0.63
N PRO A 63 0.31 0.68 0.15
CA PRO A 63 -0.83 1.35 0.78
C PRO A 63 -2.16 0.70 0.38
N GLY A 64 -3.10 0.61 1.33
CA GLY A 64 -4.50 0.27 1.03
C GLY A 64 -4.76 -1.12 0.54
N CYS A 65 -5.80 -1.27 -0.27
CA CYS A 65 -6.16 -2.54 -0.91
C CYS A 65 -5.04 -3.12 -1.79
N ALA A 66 -4.02 -2.33 -2.16
CA ALA A 66 -2.84 -2.85 -2.83
C ALA A 66 -2.00 -3.79 -1.93
N SER A 67 -2.24 -3.83 -0.61
CA SER A 67 -1.62 -4.78 0.31
C SER A 67 -2.25 -6.18 0.29
N LYS A 68 -3.41 -6.38 -0.38
CA LYS A 68 -4.07 -7.68 -0.47
C LYS A 68 -3.20 -8.68 -1.25
N ILE A 69 -3.32 -9.95 -0.86
CA ILE A 69 -2.73 -11.09 -1.59
C ILE A 69 -3.40 -11.17 -2.97
N ASP A 70 -2.63 -11.45 -4.02
CA ASP A 70 -3.17 -11.56 -5.37
C ASP A 70 -4.15 -12.76 -5.48
N GLN A 71 -5.17 -12.59 -6.32
CA GLN A 71 -6.27 -13.55 -6.42
C GLN A 71 -5.80 -14.92 -6.93
N ALA A 72 -4.78 -14.94 -7.79
CA ALA A 72 -4.22 -16.18 -8.35
C ALA A 72 -3.52 -17.01 -7.26
N PHE A 73 -2.67 -16.38 -6.44
CA PHE A 73 -2.02 -17.01 -5.31
C PHE A 73 -3.03 -17.46 -4.26
N LEU A 74 -4.03 -16.62 -3.92
CA LEU A 74 -5.06 -17.01 -2.94
C LEU A 74 -5.85 -18.24 -3.41
N LYS A 75 -6.29 -18.27 -4.67
CA LYS A 75 -6.95 -19.44 -5.28
C LYS A 75 -6.07 -20.68 -5.24
N SER A 76 -4.76 -20.52 -5.49
CA SER A 76 -3.78 -21.61 -5.38
C SER A 76 -3.62 -22.11 -3.94
N ALA A 77 -3.50 -21.20 -2.96
CA ALA A 77 -3.32 -21.53 -1.55
C ALA A 77 -4.53 -22.23 -0.93
N LEU A 78 -5.74 -21.90 -1.40
CA LEU A 78 -6.99 -22.53 -0.97
C LEU A 78 -7.26 -23.86 -1.71
N LYS A 79 -6.52 -24.18 -2.77
CA LYS A 79 -6.74 -25.38 -3.58
C LYS A 79 -6.52 -26.64 -2.74
N GLY A 80 -7.51 -27.53 -2.76
CA GLY A 80 -7.46 -28.80 -2.02
C GLY A 80 -7.96 -28.73 -0.58
N LEU A 81 -8.33 -27.55 -0.08
CA LEU A 81 -9.08 -27.43 1.16
C LEU A 81 -10.54 -27.86 0.89
N SER A 82 -11.04 -28.81 1.69
CA SER A 82 -12.42 -29.25 1.62
C SER A 82 -13.20 -28.69 2.81
N PHE A 83 -14.35 -28.11 2.52
CA PHE A 83 -15.29 -27.65 3.54
C PHE A 83 -16.45 -28.64 3.61
N ALA A 84 -16.83 -29.06 4.81
CA ALA A 84 -18.00 -29.91 4.97
C ALA A 84 -19.25 -29.14 4.51
N PRO A 85 -20.09 -29.72 3.64
CA PRO A 85 -21.31 -29.06 3.19
C PRO A 85 -22.23 -28.77 4.37
N ASN A 86 -22.75 -27.55 4.44
CA ASN A 86 -23.68 -27.14 5.47
C ASN A 86 -24.85 -26.38 4.83
N ALA A 87 -26.06 -26.91 4.97
CA ALA A 87 -27.27 -26.37 4.35
C ALA A 87 -27.66 -24.96 4.84
N ASN A 88 -27.10 -24.51 5.97
CA ASN A 88 -27.31 -23.15 6.47
C ASN A 88 -26.36 -22.13 5.83
N VAL A 89 -25.30 -22.54 5.13
CA VAL A 89 -24.43 -21.62 4.40
C VAL A 89 -25.11 -21.29 3.08
N LEU A 90 -25.68 -20.08 2.97
CA LEU A 90 -26.38 -19.61 1.77
C LEU A 90 -25.40 -19.05 0.74
N VAL A 91 -24.35 -18.38 1.22
CA VAL A 91 -23.23 -17.85 0.45
C VAL A 91 -21.97 -18.15 1.26
N GLY A 92 -20.94 -18.73 0.63
CA GLY A 92 -19.75 -19.20 1.35
C GLY A 92 -18.48 -19.14 0.51
N ALA A 93 -17.37 -19.63 1.09
CA ALA A 93 -16.03 -19.58 0.47
C ALA A 93 -15.94 -20.07 -1.00
N PRO A 94 -16.72 -21.07 -1.47
CA PRO A 94 -16.71 -21.45 -2.89
C PRO A 94 -17.38 -20.44 -3.83
N ALA A 95 -18.22 -19.54 -3.31
CA ALA A 95 -19.08 -18.66 -4.10
C ALA A 95 -18.41 -17.33 -4.51
N GLY A 96 -17.32 -16.91 -3.86
CA GLY A 96 -16.56 -15.72 -4.27
C GLY A 96 -17.24 -14.36 -4.03
N ASP A 97 -18.44 -14.33 -3.43
CA ASP A 97 -19.15 -13.09 -3.06
C ASP A 97 -18.45 -12.31 -1.93
N ASP A 98 -18.82 -11.03 -1.80
CA ASP A 98 -18.18 -10.04 -0.91
C ASP A 98 -18.27 -10.42 0.59
N ALA A 99 -19.30 -11.17 1.00
CA ALA A 99 -19.44 -11.63 2.38
C ALA A 99 -20.07 -13.03 2.50
N GLY A 100 -19.75 -13.73 3.60
CA GLY A 100 -20.37 -15.01 3.93
C GLY A 100 -21.78 -14.82 4.50
N VAL A 101 -22.73 -15.65 4.06
CA VAL A 101 -24.13 -15.62 4.55
C VAL A 101 -24.51 -16.94 5.21
N TYR A 102 -24.92 -16.89 6.47
CA TYR A 102 -25.33 -18.04 7.26
C TYR A 102 -26.77 -17.90 7.76
N LYS A 103 -27.65 -18.81 7.36
CA LYS A 103 -29.05 -18.86 7.77
C LYS A 103 -29.19 -19.21 9.24
N ILE A 104 -29.91 -18.37 10.00
CA ILE A 104 -30.25 -18.63 11.40
C ILE A 104 -31.69 -19.14 11.52
N SER A 105 -32.61 -18.54 10.77
CA SER A 105 -34.03 -18.88 10.75
C SER A 105 -34.61 -18.70 9.33
N SER A 106 -35.92 -18.88 9.16
CA SER A 106 -36.60 -18.64 7.88
C SER A 106 -36.59 -17.17 7.45
N ASP A 107 -36.52 -16.26 8.42
CA ASP A 107 -36.64 -14.81 8.24
C ASP A 107 -35.35 -14.04 8.53
N CYS A 108 -34.28 -14.71 8.99
CA CYS A 108 -33.01 -14.08 9.34
C CYS A 108 -31.80 -14.93 8.95
N ALA A 109 -30.82 -14.29 8.32
CA ALA A 109 -29.48 -14.80 8.08
C ALA A 109 -28.44 -13.78 8.56
N LEU A 110 -27.32 -14.28 9.06
CA LEU A 110 -26.12 -13.50 9.34
C LEU A 110 -25.38 -13.22 8.05
N VAL A 111 -24.82 -12.02 7.94
CA VAL A 111 -23.84 -11.65 6.91
C VAL A 111 -22.55 -11.27 7.63
N GLN A 112 -21.44 -11.90 7.27
CA GLN A 112 -20.16 -11.71 7.94
C GLN A 112 -19.05 -11.43 6.94
N THR A 113 -18.28 -10.39 7.21
CA THR A 113 -17.05 -10.06 6.48
C THR A 113 -15.94 -9.68 7.46
N VAL A 114 -14.71 -9.72 6.98
CA VAL A 114 -13.54 -9.16 7.65
C VAL A 114 -12.60 -8.58 6.60
N ASP A 115 -12.18 -7.34 6.81
CA ASP A 115 -11.24 -6.68 5.92
C ASP A 115 -10.25 -5.85 6.71
N VAL A 116 -8.95 -5.99 6.39
CA VAL A 116 -7.83 -5.34 7.07
C VAL A 116 -6.77 -4.97 6.04
N PHE A 117 -6.29 -3.73 6.08
CA PHE A 117 -5.28 -3.24 5.15
C PHE A 117 -4.38 -2.19 5.79
N SER A 118 -3.34 -1.79 5.07
CA SER A 118 -2.34 -0.79 5.48
C SER A 118 -2.81 0.65 5.19
N PRO A 119 -2.28 1.66 5.89
CA PRO A 119 -2.57 3.07 5.65
C PRO A 119 -2.53 3.52 4.18
N VAL A 120 -3.57 4.25 3.76
CA VAL A 120 -3.69 4.93 2.44
C VAL A 120 -3.55 6.44 2.51
N VAL A 121 -3.62 6.98 3.73
CA VAL A 121 -3.54 8.41 4.04
C VAL A 121 -2.57 8.58 5.20
N ASP A 122 -1.97 9.77 5.31
CA ASP A 122 -1.03 10.06 6.39
C ASP A 122 -1.71 10.30 7.73
N ASP A 123 -2.91 10.87 7.73
CA ASP A 123 -3.64 11.17 8.96
C ASP A 123 -4.22 9.88 9.60
N PRO A 124 -3.81 9.54 10.84
CA PRO A 124 -4.24 8.30 11.48
C PRO A 124 -5.75 8.22 11.72
N TYR A 125 -6.38 9.35 12.07
CA TYR A 125 -7.83 9.40 12.29
C TYR A 125 -8.61 9.11 11.00
N THR A 126 -8.23 9.79 9.91
CA THR A 126 -8.82 9.58 8.59
C THR A 126 -8.58 8.15 8.09
N PHE A 127 -7.40 7.58 8.33
CA PHE A 127 -7.16 6.17 8.00
C PHE A 127 -8.10 5.24 8.76
N GLY A 128 -8.32 5.48 10.06
CA GLY A 128 -9.31 4.76 10.86
C GLY A 128 -10.72 4.81 10.25
N GLN A 129 -11.16 5.99 9.81
CA GLN A 129 -12.45 6.16 9.13
C GLN A 129 -12.52 5.36 7.83
N ILE A 130 -11.47 5.39 7.00
CA ILE A 130 -11.40 4.65 5.74
C ILE A 130 -11.42 3.14 5.99
N ALA A 131 -10.66 2.66 6.98
CA ALA A 131 -10.65 1.25 7.37
C ALA A 131 -12.05 0.78 7.79
N ALA A 132 -12.75 1.56 8.61
CA ALA A 132 -14.12 1.25 9.01
C ALA A 132 -15.10 1.26 7.83
N ALA A 133 -15.03 2.28 6.96
CA ALA A 133 -15.91 2.40 5.79
C ALA A 133 -15.74 1.24 4.81
N ASN A 134 -14.50 0.82 4.56
CA ASN A 134 -14.20 -0.35 3.73
C ASN A 134 -14.71 -1.64 4.38
N SER A 135 -14.42 -1.89 5.66
CA SER A 135 -14.81 -3.14 6.33
C SER A 135 -16.33 -3.35 6.42
N VAL A 136 -17.14 -2.28 6.41
CA VAL A 136 -18.61 -2.40 6.39
C VAL A 136 -19.18 -2.45 4.97
N SER A 137 -18.36 -2.18 3.94
CA SER A 137 -18.80 -2.05 2.55
C SER A 137 -19.39 -3.36 2.02
N ASP A 138 -18.76 -4.51 2.27
CA ASP A 138 -19.27 -5.82 1.83
C ASP A 138 -20.65 -6.12 2.40
N ILE A 139 -20.96 -5.68 3.63
CA ILE A 139 -22.31 -5.84 4.21
C ILE A 139 -23.34 -5.08 3.37
N TYR A 140 -22.99 -3.88 2.90
CA TYR A 140 -23.85 -3.08 2.04
C TYR A 140 -23.94 -3.63 0.61
N ALA A 141 -22.87 -4.23 0.09
CA ALA A 141 -22.88 -4.93 -1.20
C ALA A 141 -23.85 -6.11 -1.20
N MET A 142 -23.98 -6.83 -0.07
CA MET A 142 -24.98 -7.90 0.08
C MET A 142 -26.42 -7.40 0.32
N GLY A 143 -26.65 -6.09 0.37
CA GLY A 143 -27.96 -5.51 0.70
C GLY A 143 -28.36 -5.66 2.18
N ALA A 144 -27.38 -5.94 3.06
CA ALA A 144 -27.63 -6.28 4.45
C ALA A 144 -27.52 -5.07 5.39
N LYS A 145 -28.10 -5.21 6.59
CA LYS A 145 -27.98 -4.21 7.65
C LYS A 145 -26.83 -4.59 8.57
N ALA A 146 -25.79 -3.76 8.64
CA ALA A 146 -24.70 -3.91 9.59
C ALA A 146 -25.18 -3.69 11.05
N LEU A 147 -24.69 -4.49 11.99
CA LEU A 147 -25.09 -4.44 13.41
C LEU A 147 -23.91 -4.24 14.35
N THR A 148 -22.89 -5.10 14.25
CA THR A 148 -21.77 -5.11 15.19
C THR A 148 -20.43 -5.24 14.47
N ALA A 149 -19.37 -4.75 15.09
CA ALA A 149 -18.01 -4.88 14.59
C ALA A 149 -17.01 -5.25 15.71
N LEU A 150 -15.94 -5.94 15.31
CA LEU A 150 -14.75 -6.20 16.12
C LEU A 150 -13.54 -5.58 15.43
N SER A 151 -12.81 -4.70 16.11
CA SER A 151 -11.60 -4.09 15.52
C SER A 151 -10.48 -5.12 15.41
N VAL A 152 -9.76 -5.12 14.28
CA VAL A 152 -8.54 -5.93 14.08
C VAL A 152 -7.40 -4.97 13.79
N ILE A 153 -6.39 -4.96 14.65
CA ILE A 153 -5.25 -4.05 14.52
C ILE A 153 -3.91 -4.77 14.67
N ALA A 154 -3.05 -4.60 13.69
CA ALA A 154 -1.64 -4.93 13.76
C ALA A 154 -0.87 -3.61 13.77
N PHE A 155 -0.04 -3.37 14.80
CA PHE A 155 0.58 -2.06 15.00
C PHE A 155 2.00 -2.20 15.55
N PRO A 156 2.97 -1.37 15.12
CA PRO A 156 4.35 -1.41 15.63
C PRO A 156 4.39 -0.71 16.98
N ALA A 157 3.84 -1.40 17.98
CA ALA A 157 3.65 -0.85 19.30
C ALA A 157 5.00 -0.44 19.89
N ARG A 158 5.06 0.80 20.38
CA ARG A 158 6.24 1.43 20.98
C ARG A 158 7.34 1.83 19.99
N GLU A 159 7.16 1.61 18.69
CA GLU A 159 7.99 2.24 17.64
C GLU A 159 7.37 3.57 17.19
N LEU A 160 6.04 3.65 17.24
CA LEU A 160 5.26 4.86 16.99
C LEU A 160 4.67 5.45 18.28
N PRO A 161 4.36 6.76 18.31
CA PRO A 161 3.64 7.38 19.43
C PRO A 161 2.28 6.72 19.67
N ASP A 162 1.91 6.52 20.95
CA ASP A 162 0.66 5.84 21.33
C ASP A 162 -0.59 6.53 20.79
N HIS A 163 -0.55 7.86 20.61
CA HIS A 163 -1.69 8.61 20.07
C HIS A 163 -2.06 8.16 18.65
N VAL A 164 -1.12 7.63 17.86
CA VAL A 164 -1.39 7.19 16.49
C VAL A 164 -2.39 6.04 16.48
N MET A 165 -2.17 5.02 17.32
CA MET A 165 -3.10 3.90 17.45
C MET A 165 -4.45 4.37 17.99
N HIS A 166 -4.43 5.27 18.98
CA HIS A 166 -5.64 5.87 19.54
C HIS A 166 -6.45 6.61 18.45
N ASP A 167 -5.79 7.42 17.61
CA ASP A 167 -6.44 8.21 16.57
C ASP A 167 -7.03 7.32 15.48
N ILE A 168 -6.34 6.24 15.07
CA ILE A 168 -6.89 5.21 14.16
C ILE A 168 -8.16 4.59 14.73
N LEU A 169 -8.10 4.14 15.99
CA LEU A 169 -9.26 3.52 16.62
C LEU A 169 -10.42 4.52 16.78
N ARG A 170 -10.13 5.77 17.18
CA ARG A 170 -11.13 6.84 17.29
C ARG A 170 -11.82 7.10 15.96
N GLY A 171 -11.06 7.26 14.87
CA GLY A 171 -11.64 7.47 13.54
C GLY A 171 -12.52 6.31 13.09
N GLY A 172 -12.08 5.08 13.33
CA GLY A 172 -12.89 3.89 13.04
C GLY A 172 -14.16 3.82 13.88
N ILE A 173 -14.10 4.17 15.16
CA ILE A 173 -15.26 4.22 16.06
C ILE A 173 -16.28 5.25 15.60
N ASP A 174 -15.84 6.46 15.26
CA ASP A 174 -16.73 7.53 14.82
C ASP A 174 -17.43 7.16 13.50
N LYS A 175 -16.71 6.51 12.59
CA LYS A 175 -17.29 6.02 11.33
C LYS A 175 -18.26 4.84 11.51
N MET A 176 -17.96 3.90 12.41
CA MET A 176 -18.89 2.83 12.77
C MET A 176 -20.14 3.37 13.46
N THR A 177 -20.00 4.41 14.28
CA THR A 177 -21.12 5.12 14.90
C THR A 177 -22.01 5.79 13.84
N GLU A 178 -21.43 6.45 12.85
CA GLU A 178 -22.16 6.99 11.68
C GLU A 178 -22.91 5.88 10.91
N ALA A 179 -22.29 4.70 10.75
CA ALA A 179 -22.92 3.53 10.15
C ALA A 179 -24.08 2.98 11.00
N GLY A 180 -24.15 3.29 12.30
CA GLY A 180 -25.08 2.70 13.25
C GLY A 180 -24.66 1.30 13.71
N VAL A 181 -23.36 1.02 13.70
CA VAL A 181 -22.74 -0.28 14.02
C VAL A 181 -22.08 -0.19 15.40
N ALA A 182 -22.41 -1.13 16.29
CA ALA A 182 -21.81 -1.20 17.61
C ALA A 182 -20.46 -1.90 17.58
N ILE A 183 -19.40 -1.24 18.03
CA ILE A 183 -18.12 -1.91 18.27
C ILE A 183 -18.20 -2.62 19.62
N ILE A 184 -18.07 -3.94 19.61
CA ILE A 184 -18.27 -4.80 20.78
C ILE A 184 -16.98 -5.47 21.28
N GLY A 185 -15.84 -5.08 20.73
CA GLY A 185 -14.53 -5.60 21.11
C GLY A 185 -13.53 -5.53 19.96
N GLY A 186 -12.45 -6.30 20.09
CA GLY A 186 -11.43 -6.38 19.06
C GLY A 186 -10.20 -7.16 19.49
N HIS A 187 -9.23 -7.24 18.59
CA HIS A 187 -7.95 -7.88 18.81
C HIS A 187 -6.80 -7.02 18.28
N SER A 188 -5.71 -6.95 19.05
CA SER A 188 -4.51 -6.18 18.71
C SER A 188 -3.26 -7.05 18.75
N ILE A 189 -2.42 -6.94 17.73
CA ILE A 189 -1.17 -7.68 17.58
C ILE A 189 -0.01 -6.69 17.39
N ASN A 190 1.11 -6.92 18.07
CA ASN A 190 2.33 -6.16 17.82
C ASN A 190 2.97 -6.63 16.51
N ASP A 191 3.11 -5.75 15.52
CA ASP A 191 3.55 -6.08 14.16
C ASP A 191 4.36 -4.90 13.58
N PRO A 192 5.48 -5.13 12.87
CA PRO A 192 6.26 -4.05 12.25
C PRO A 192 5.48 -3.18 11.26
N GLN A 193 4.44 -3.71 10.61
CA GLN A 193 3.60 -2.97 9.67
C GLN A 193 2.21 -2.72 10.24
N ILE A 194 1.74 -1.48 10.05
CA ILE A 194 0.38 -1.07 10.42
C ILE A 194 -0.64 -1.76 9.52
N LYS A 195 -1.60 -2.45 10.13
CA LYS A 195 -2.78 -3.00 9.46
C LYS A 195 -3.97 -2.74 10.35
N ALA A 196 -5.03 -2.14 9.82
CA ALA A 196 -6.23 -1.85 10.59
C ALA A 196 -7.48 -2.17 9.78
N GLY A 197 -8.54 -2.55 10.48
CA GLY A 197 -9.80 -2.94 9.88
C GLY A 197 -10.75 -3.52 10.91
N PHE A 198 -11.85 -4.09 10.44
CA PHE A 198 -12.90 -4.62 11.29
C PHE A 198 -13.45 -5.93 10.72
N ALA A 199 -13.78 -6.86 11.61
CA ALA A 199 -14.71 -7.95 11.31
C ALA A 199 -16.13 -7.43 11.60
N VAL A 200 -17.01 -7.47 10.61
CA VAL A 200 -18.35 -6.89 10.68
C VAL A 200 -19.40 -7.98 10.57
N THR A 201 -20.43 -7.88 11.40
CA THR A 201 -21.61 -8.75 11.35
C THR A 201 -22.84 -7.91 11.06
N GLY A 202 -23.58 -8.33 10.04
CA GLY A 202 -24.88 -7.81 9.67
C GLY A 202 -25.96 -8.88 9.67
N ILE A 203 -27.18 -8.46 9.37
CA ILE A 203 -28.34 -9.34 9.22
C ILE A 203 -29.08 -9.03 7.92
N ILE A 204 -29.71 -10.05 7.37
CA ILE A 204 -30.56 -9.93 6.19
C ILE A 204 -31.66 -10.99 6.20
N HIS A 205 -32.79 -10.69 5.54
CA HIS A 205 -33.77 -11.73 5.24
C HIS A 205 -33.22 -12.65 4.14
N PRO A 206 -33.27 -13.99 4.28
CA PRO A 206 -32.68 -14.92 3.30
C PRO A 206 -33.14 -14.73 1.84
N SER A 207 -34.35 -14.19 1.62
CA SER A 207 -34.89 -13.92 0.28
C SER A 207 -34.53 -12.56 -0.30
N ARG A 208 -33.73 -11.75 0.40
CA ARG A 208 -33.35 -10.38 0.00
C ARG A 208 -31.85 -10.22 -0.22
N ILE A 209 -31.10 -11.33 -0.19
CA ILE A 209 -29.66 -11.35 -0.43
C ILE A 209 -29.39 -10.79 -1.82
N CYS A 210 -28.63 -9.71 -1.87
CA CYS A 210 -28.03 -9.24 -3.10
C CYS A 210 -26.72 -9.99 -3.32
N THR A 211 -26.42 -10.32 -4.57
CA THR A 211 -25.17 -11.00 -4.94
C THR A 211 -24.54 -10.27 -6.13
N ASN A 212 -23.28 -10.60 -6.41
CA ASN A 212 -22.61 -10.13 -7.63
C ASN A 212 -23.08 -10.89 -8.90
N ALA A 213 -24.02 -11.83 -8.76
CA ALA A 213 -24.59 -12.61 -9.85
C ALA A 213 -26.00 -12.09 -10.20
N ASN A 214 -26.55 -12.58 -11.32
CA ASN A 214 -27.90 -12.25 -11.82
C ASN A 214 -28.03 -10.85 -12.48
N ALA A 215 -26.94 -10.31 -13.03
CA ALA A 215 -27.00 -9.22 -13.99
C ALA A 215 -27.71 -9.69 -15.27
N ARG A 216 -28.68 -8.91 -15.78
CA ARG A 216 -29.55 -9.36 -16.89
C ARG A 216 -29.26 -8.59 -18.17
N PRO A 217 -29.38 -9.20 -19.36
CA PRO A 217 -29.30 -8.49 -20.63
C PRO A 217 -30.15 -7.22 -20.65
N GLY A 218 -29.52 -6.10 -21.01
CA GLY A 218 -30.13 -4.78 -21.04
C GLY A 218 -30.10 -4.03 -19.71
N ASP A 219 -29.74 -4.64 -18.57
CA ASP A 219 -29.53 -3.88 -17.33
C ASP A 219 -28.49 -2.76 -17.54
N VAL A 220 -28.68 -1.65 -16.83
CA VAL A 220 -27.79 -0.49 -16.82
C VAL A 220 -26.85 -0.60 -15.63
N LEU A 221 -25.59 -0.24 -15.82
CA LEU A 221 -24.56 -0.27 -14.78
C LEU A 221 -24.40 1.13 -14.17
N ILE A 222 -24.54 1.23 -12.85
CA ILE A 222 -24.31 2.46 -12.08
C ILE A 222 -23.13 2.25 -11.14
N LEU A 223 -22.16 3.15 -11.18
CA LEU A 223 -21.07 3.22 -10.22
C LEU A 223 -21.34 4.40 -9.27
N THR A 224 -21.20 4.19 -7.96
CA THR A 224 -21.62 5.18 -6.95
C THR A 224 -20.50 6.05 -6.39
N LYS A 225 -19.23 5.75 -6.70
CA LYS A 225 -18.07 6.60 -6.34
C LYS A 225 -17.09 6.70 -7.48
N ALA A 226 -16.37 7.82 -7.52
CA ALA A 226 -15.29 8.03 -8.47
C ALA A 226 -14.10 7.07 -8.25
N LEU A 227 -13.45 6.68 -9.35
CA LEU A 227 -12.28 5.80 -9.39
C LEU A 227 -10.97 6.57 -9.23
N GLY A 228 -9.89 5.84 -8.96
CA GLY A 228 -8.52 6.34 -8.95
C GLY A 228 -7.92 6.51 -7.56
N THR A 229 -8.53 5.91 -6.52
CA THR A 229 -8.01 6.02 -5.14
C THR A 229 -6.61 5.42 -5.00
N GLY A 230 -6.30 4.34 -5.71
CA GLY A 230 -4.98 3.71 -5.72
C GLY A 230 -3.92 4.58 -6.40
N ILE A 231 -4.25 5.12 -7.58
CA ILE A 231 -3.38 6.06 -8.31
C ILE A 231 -3.08 7.31 -7.47
N ILE A 232 -4.10 7.95 -6.89
CA ILE A 232 -3.91 9.17 -6.10
C ILE A 232 -3.13 8.89 -4.81
N SER A 233 -3.41 7.78 -4.11
CA SER A 233 -2.69 7.41 -2.89
C SER A 233 -1.22 7.10 -3.18
N PHE A 234 -0.93 6.44 -4.30
CA PHE A 234 0.45 6.18 -4.73
C PHE A 234 1.17 7.47 -5.12
N ALA A 235 0.52 8.33 -5.92
CA ALA A 235 1.05 9.63 -6.29
C ALA A 235 1.31 10.50 -5.04
N TRP A 236 0.47 10.42 -4.01
CA TRP A 236 0.68 11.07 -2.71
C TRP A 236 1.90 10.52 -1.98
N GLN A 237 2.02 9.19 -1.90
CA GLN A 237 3.13 8.50 -1.24
C GLN A 237 4.50 8.96 -1.78
N ILE A 238 4.59 9.21 -3.09
CA ILE A 238 5.82 9.66 -3.75
C ILE A 238 5.93 11.19 -3.92
N GLY A 239 5.01 11.97 -3.34
CA GLY A 239 5.03 13.43 -3.40
C GLY A 239 4.73 14.04 -4.78
N ARG A 240 3.93 13.36 -5.59
CA ARG A 240 3.61 13.71 -6.98
C ARG A 240 2.13 14.08 -7.23
N THR A 241 1.35 14.26 -6.18
CA THR A 241 -0.03 14.80 -6.27
C THR A 241 -0.24 15.93 -5.26
N SER A 242 -1.33 16.69 -5.42
CA SER A 242 -1.67 17.80 -4.53
C SER A 242 -2.41 17.32 -3.28
N GLU A 243 -2.36 18.13 -2.21
CA GLU A 243 -3.15 17.89 -1.00
C GLU A 243 -4.66 17.92 -1.29
N GLN A 244 -5.10 18.76 -2.24
CA GLN A 244 -6.50 18.80 -2.67
C GLN A 244 -6.96 17.46 -3.27
N ASN A 245 -6.15 16.86 -4.14
CA ASN A 245 -6.46 15.57 -4.76
C ASN A 245 -6.50 14.46 -3.69
N MET A 246 -5.51 14.44 -2.78
CA MET A 246 -5.50 13.46 -1.70
C MET A 246 -6.69 13.63 -0.74
N LYS A 247 -7.09 14.87 -0.45
CA LYS A 247 -8.26 15.17 0.37
C LYS A 247 -9.54 14.69 -0.30
N ALA A 248 -9.69 14.89 -1.61
CA ALA A 248 -10.84 14.37 -2.37
C ALA A 248 -10.89 12.83 -2.31
N ALA A 249 -9.75 12.17 -2.52
CA ALA A 249 -9.65 10.71 -2.38
C ALA A 249 -10.00 10.25 -0.96
N ALA A 250 -9.47 10.89 0.08
CA ALA A 250 -9.75 10.56 1.48
C ALA A 250 -11.25 10.70 1.83
N ILE A 251 -11.91 11.76 1.36
CA ILE A 251 -13.36 11.95 1.55
C ILE A 251 -14.16 10.84 0.85
N SER A 252 -13.82 10.52 -0.40
CA SER A 252 -14.47 9.42 -1.15
C SER A 252 -14.31 8.09 -0.41
N MET A 253 -13.09 7.76 0.01
CA MET A 253 -12.77 6.53 0.73
C MET A 253 -13.45 6.43 2.12
N ALA A 254 -13.60 7.55 2.84
CA ALA A 254 -14.27 7.59 4.15
C ALA A 254 -15.80 7.61 4.05
N THR A 255 -16.38 7.81 2.86
CA THR A 255 -17.84 7.85 2.66
C THR A 255 -18.43 6.44 2.72
N LEU A 256 -19.50 6.23 3.48
CA LEU A 256 -20.16 4.93 3.61
C LEU A 256 -21.01 4.59 2.38
N ASN A 257 -20.99 3.32 1.94
CA ASN A 257 -21.92 2.80 0.93
C ASN A 257 -23.35 2.57 1.47
N LYS A 258 -23.61 2.88 2.76
CA LYS A 258 -24.89 2.71 3.45
C LYS A 258 -26.06 3.32 2.68
N LYS A 259 -25.95 4.60 2.30
CA LYS A 259 -27.05 5.32 1.67
C LYS A 259 -27.32 4.82 0.25
N ALA A 260 -26.27 4.45 -0.49
CA ALA A 260 -26.40 3.82 -1.80
C ALA A 260 -27.14 2.48 -1.70
N CYS A 261 -26.78 1.65 -0.70
CA CYS A 261 -27.45 0.39 -0.42
C CYS A 261 -28.93 0.59 -0.04
N GLU A 262 -29.25 1.52 0.87
CA GLU A 262 -30.64 1.81 1.24
C GLU A 262 -31.50 2.22 0.02
N LEU A 263 -30.94 3.03 -0.88
CA LEU A 263 -31.63 3.50 -2.08
C LEU A 263 -31.77 2.41 -3.13
N MET A 264 -30.71 1.64 -3.42
CA MET A 264 -30.76 0.59 -4.46
C MET A 264 -31.81 -0.49 -4.14
N LEU A 265 -32.01 -0.81 -2.85
CA LEU A 265 -32.97 -1.81 -2.39
C LEU A 265 -34.44 -1.43 -2.64
N ALA A 266 -34.72 -0.17 -3.00
CA ALA A 266 -36.05 0.27 -3.41
C ALA A 266 -36.34 -0.01 -4.90
N HIS A 267 -35.37 -0.52 -5.66
CA HIS A 267 -35.47 -0.76 -7.10
C HIS A 267 -35.25 -2.23 -7.46
N ASP A 268 -35.66 -2.61 -8.67
CA ASP A 268 -35.35 -3.91 -9.26
C ASP A 268 -33.90 -3.91 -9.78
N ILE A 269 -33.00 -4.35 -8.91
CA ILE A 269 -31.58 -4.62 -9.21
C ILE A 269 -31.38 -6.09 -9.61
N GLY A 270 -30.47 -6.33 -10.55
CA GLY A 270 -30.05 -7.65 -10.99
C GLY A 270 -28.91 -8.20 -10.14
N ALA A 271 -27.83 -7.42 -10.03
CA ALA A 271 -26.59 -7.74 -9.33
C ALA A 271 -25.99 -6.49 -8.70
N VAL A 272 -25.16 -6.68 -7.68
CA VAL A 272 -24.36 -5.61 -7.05
C VAL A 272 -23.10 -6.18 -6.42
N THR A 273 -22.04 -5.38 -6.43
CA THR A 273 -20.80 -5.59 -5.68
C THR A 273 -20.22 -4.23 -5.32
N ASP A 274 -19.17 -4.15 -4.52
CA ASP A 274 -18.42 -2.93 -4.29
C ASP A 274 -17.03 -2.96 -4.95
N VAL A 275 -16.68 -1.88 -5.65
CA VAL A 275 -15.42 -1.81 -6.39
C VAL A 275 -14.27 -1.56 -5.42
N THR A 276 -13.48 -2.59 -5.15
CA THR A 276 -12.36 -2.53 -4.19
C THR A 276 -11.00 -2.93 -4.82
N GLY A 277 -10.24 -3.79 -4.16
CA GLY A 277 -8.83 -4.08 -4.48
C GLY A 277 -8.60 -4.74 -5.84
N PHE A 278 -9.61 -5.44 -6.37
CA PHE A 278 -9.54 -6.11 -7.68
C PHE A 278 -9.88 -5.20 -8.85
N SER A 279 -10.03 -3.89 -8.63
CA SER A 279 -10.35 -2.85 -9.62
C SER A 279 -11.76 -2.97 -10.22
N LEU A 280 -12.15 -1.94 -10.98
CA LEU A 280 -13.40 -1.96 -11.73
C LEU A 280 -13.44 -3.15 -12.69
N MET A 281 -12.36 -3.39 -13.43
CA MET A 281 -12.31 -4.46 -14.43
C MET A 281 -12.43 -5.85 -13.82
N GLY A 282 -11.79 -6.10 -12.66
CA GLY A 282 -11.91 -7.38 -11.97
C GLY A 282 -13.33 -7.64 -11.47
N HIS A 283 -13.94 -6.65 -10.82
CA HIS A 283 -15.31 -6.73 -10.31
C HIS A 283 -16.35 -6.88 -11.41
N LEU A 284 -16.20 -6.18 -12.55
CA LEU A 284 -17.06 -6.37 -13.73
C LEU A 284 -16.88 -7.76 -14.35
N ALA A 285 -15.65 -8.23 -14.49
CA ALA A 285 -15.39 -9.55 -15.05
C ALA A 285 -16.00 -10.67 -14.20
N GLU A 286 -15.95 -10.53 -12.88
CA GLU A 286 -16.61 -11.44 -11.93
C GLU A 286 -18.13 -11.38 -12.05
N MET A 287 -18.72 -10.18 -11.99
CA MET A 287 -20.17 -9.98 -12.15
C MET A 287 -20.69 -10.57 -13.47
N ALA A 288 -19.99 -10.28 -14.57
CA ALA A 288 -20.35 -10.75 -15.91
C ALA A 288 -20.23 -12.28 -16.01
N SER A 289 -19.15 -12.87 -15.48
CA SER A 289 -18.95 -14.32 -15.46
C SER A 289 -20.00 -15.05 -14.61
N SER A 290 -20.25 -14.57 -13.39
CA SER A 290 -21.24 -15.13 -12.46
C SER A 290 -22.67 -15.02 -12.99
N SER A 291 -22.92 -14.04 -13.87
CA SER A 291 -24.22 -13.82 -14.51
C SER A 291 -24.33 -14.43 -15.91
N SER A 292 -23.27 -15.04 -16.44
CA SER A 292 -23.22 -15.58 -17.81
C SER A 292 -23.60 -14.56 -18.90
N VAL A 293 -23.11 -13.33 -18.75
CA VAL A 293 -23.34 -12.20 -19.68
C VAL A 293 -22.03 -11.56 -20.08
N ASP A 294 -22.06 -10.76 -21.15
CA ASP A 294 -21.03 -9.78 -21.45
C ASP A 294 -21.54 -8.38 -21.11
N VAL A 295 -20.62 -7.48 -20.76
CA VAL A 295 -20.94 -6.10 -20.35
C VAL A 295 -20.14 -5.09 -21.16
N GLU A 296 -20.68 -3.90 -21.35
CA GLU A 296 -19.99 -2.77 -21.97
C GLU A 296 -19.95 -1.61 -20.99
N ILE A 297 -18.77 -1.03 -20.82
CA ILE A 297 -18.57 0.25 -20.12
C ILE A 297 -18.01 1.29 -21.08
N VAL A 298 -18.41 2.55 -20.87
CA VAL A 298 -17.91 3.70 -21.63
C VAL A 298 -16.94 4.46 -20.73
N PHE A 299 -15.66 4.49 -21.10
CA PHE A 299 -14.60 5.10 -20.31
C PHE A 299 -14.93 6.55 -19.95
N ASP A 300 -15.44 7.31 -20.91
CA ASP A 300 -15.73 8.73 -20.74
C ASP A 300 -16.86 9.03 -19.75
N HIS A 301 -17.68 8.02 -19.42
CA HIS A 301 -18.73 8.11 -18.42
C HIS A 301 -18.26 7.70 -17.02
N LEU A 302 -17.03 7.21 -16.88
CA LEU A 302 -16.49 6.81 -15.57
C LEU A 302 -16.25 8.06 -14.71
N PRO A 303 -16.80 8.11 -13.49
CA PRO A 303 -16.46 9.17 -12.55
C PRO A 303 -15.01 8.94 -12.09
N LEU A 304 -14.14 9.93 -12.26
CA LEU A 304 -12.73 9.87 -11.87
C LEU A 304 -12.41 10.92 -10.82
N LEU A 305 -11.55 10.57 -9.87
CA LEU A 305 -11.06 11.52 -8.87
C LEU A 305 -10.17 12.59 -9.53
N PRO A 306 -10.12 13.82 -8.98
CA PRO A 306 -9.22 14.86 -9.46
C PRO A 306 -7.76 14.39 -9.45
N GLY A 307 -7.03 14.61 -10.55
CA GLY A 307 -5.62 14.26 -10.68
C GLY A 307 -5.33 12.87 -11.26
N VAL A 308 -6.35 12.03 -11.47
CA VAL A 308 -6.17 10.65 -11.95
C VAL A 308 -5.67 10.62 -13.39
N LEU A 309 -6.29 11.41 -14.28
CA LEU A 309 -5.91 11.48 -15.69
C LEU A 309 -4.49 12.04 -15.84
N GLU A 310 -4.13 13.06 -15.06
CA GLU A 310 -2.80 13.65 -15.05
C GLU A 310 -1.75 12.66 -14.53
N ALA A 311 -2.04 11.96 -13.44
CA ALA A 311 -1.12 10.96 -12.88
C ALA A 311 -0.90 9.80 -13.86
N ALA A 312 -1.96 9.29 -14.49
CA ALA A 312 -1.86 8.23 -15.48
C ALA A 312 -1.10 8.68 -16.75
N ALA A 313 -1.33 9.89 -17.24
CA ALA A 313 -0.56 10.47 -18.35
C ALA A 313 0.93 10.62 -18.02
N ASP A 314 1.27 10.91 -16.76
CA ASP A 314 2.64 10.99 -16.27
C ASP A 314 3.28 9.61 -15.98
N GLY A 315 2.54 8.51 -16.20
CA GLY A 315 2.99 7.14 -15.91
C GLY A 315 3.08 6.82 -14.41
N ILE A 316 2.42 7.61 -13.55
CA ILE A 316 2.38 7.41 -12.10
C ILE A 316 1.29 6.39 -11.77
N LEU A 317 1.64 5.12 -11.92
CA LEU A 317 0.72 3.99 -11.78
C LEU A 317 1.18 3.04 -10.66
N PRO A 318 0.32 2.66 -9.70
CA PRO A 318 0.68 1.70 -8.68
C PRO A 318 0.84 0.29 -9.29
N GLY A 319 1.79 -0.49 -8.79
CA GLY A 319 2.00 -1.87 -9.25
C GLY A 319 0.82 -2.83 -9.00
N ALA A 320 -0.25 -2.39 -8.33
CA ALA A 320 -1.51 -3.14 -8.23
C ALA A 320 -2.21 -3.29 -9.59
N ILE A 321 -2.04 -2.30 -10.49
CA ILE A 321 -2.60 -2.32 -11.83
C ILE A 321 -2.11 -3.54 -12.60
N GLU A 322 -0.80 -3.80 -12.61
CA GLU A 322 -0.22 -4.96 -13.29
C GLU A 322 -0.73 -6.29 -12.71
N ARG A 323 -0.84 -6.40 -11.37
CA ARG A 323 -1.40 -7.60 -10.73
C ARG A 323 -2.86 -7.85 -11.09
N ASN A 324 -3.65 -6.79 -11.19
CA ASN A 324 -5.05 -6.89 -11.61
C ASN A 324 -5.14 -7.30 -13.10
N LYS A 325 -4.29 -6.75 -13.97
CA LYS A 325 -4.17 -7.18 -15.37
C LYS A 325 -3.81 -8.66 -15.48
N GLU A 326 -2.81 -9.14 -14.74
CA GLU A 326 -2.44 -10.57 -14.71
C GLU A 326 -3.63 -11.49 -14.39
N SER A 327 -4.57 -11.00 -13.56
CA SER A 327 -5.74 -11.77 -13.12
C SER A 327 -6.91 -11.74 -14.12
N CYS A 328 -7.24 -10.57 -14.69
CA CYS A 328 -8.47 -10.40 -15.49
C CYS A 328 -8.32 -9.70 -16.85
N LEU A 329 -7.11 -9.44 -17.35
CA LEU A 329 -6.92 -8.78 -18.66
C LEU A 329 -7.52 -9.57 -19.83
N LYS A 330 -7.52 -10.91 -19.77
CA LYS A 330 -8.12 -11.77 -20.81
C LYS A 330 -9.64 -11.60 -20.96
N GLN A 331 -10.31 -11.03 -19.96
CA GLN A 331 -11.73 -10.70 -20.01
C GLN A 331 -11.97 -9.28 -20.55
N ALA A 332 -10.95 -8.44 -20.64
CA ALA A 332 -11.08 -7.09 -21.16
C ALA A 332 -11.03 -7.09 -22.70
N ALA A 333 -11.97 -6.40 -23.33
CA ALA A 333 -12.04 -6.18 -24.77
C ALA A 333 -12.10 -4.67 -25.07
N PRO A 334 -10.97 -3.94 -24.95
CA PRO A 334 -10.92 -2.52 -25.26
C PRO A 334 -11.07 -2.25 -26.76
N GLN A 335 -11.80 -1.18 -27.10
CA GLN A 335 -11.86 -0.65 -28.46
C GLN A 335 -10.53 0.04 -28.86
N PRO A 336 -10.23 0.16 -30.16
CA PRO A 336 -8.98 0.78 -30.63
C PRO A 336 -8.71 2.20 -30.13
N GLU A 337 -9.76 2.94 -29.80
CA GLU A 337 -9.70 4.33 -29.30
C GLU A 337 -9.25 4.42 -27.84
N ILE A 338 -9.29 3.31 -27.09
CA ILE A 338 -8.86 3.26 -25.70
C ILE A 338 -7.33 3.23 -25.63
N SER A 339 -6.75 4.26 -25.01
CA SER A 339 -5.31 4.32 -24.76
C SER A 339 -4.88 3.34 -23.66
N SER A 340 -3.58 3.07 -23.57
CA SER A 340 -2.99 2.28 -22.48
C SER A 340 -3.36 2.84 -21.11
N GLU A 341 -3.30 4.17 -20.95
CA GLU A 341 -3.54 4.85 -19.69
C GLU A 341 -5.01 4.76 -19.27
N MET A 342 -5.93 4.88 -20.24
CA MET A 342 -7.37 4.69 -20.01
C MET A 342 -7.65 3.25 -19.55
N LEU A 343 -7.02 2.27 -20.19
CA LEU A 343 -7.13 0.88 -19.78
C LEU A 343 -6.57 0.68 -18.37
N ASP A 344 -5.40 1.25 -18.05
CA ASP A 344 -4.72 1.13 -16.77
C ASP A 344 -5.54 1.67 -15.60
N ILE A 345 -6.24 2.80 -15.79
CA ILE A 345 -7.17 3.36 -14.80
C ILE A 345 -8.27 2.35 -14.44
N CYS A 346 -8.75 1.55 -15.39
CA CYS A 346 -9.79 0.54 -15.14
C CYS A 346 -9.27 -0.64 -14.29
N PHE A 347 -7.95 -0.82 -14.19
CA PHE A 347 -7.27 -1.82 -13.37
C PHE A 347 -6.75 -1.26 -12.04
N ASP A 348 -6.96 0.03 -11.75
CA ASP A 348 -6.54 0.63 -10.47
C ASP A 348 -7.30 0.01 -9.30
N ALA A 349 -6.56 -0.36 -8.25
CA ALA A 349 -7.13 -0.93 -7.04
C ALA A 349 -7.83 0.16 -6.23
N GLN A 350 -9.12 0.00 -6.00
CA GLN A 350 -9.90 0.97 -5.25
C GLN A 350 -9.90 0.62 -3.75
N THR A 351 -9.50 1.55 -2.88
CA THR A 351 -9.70 1.36 -1.43
C THR A 351 -11.04 1.98 -1.07
N SER A 352 -11.93 1.23 -0.41
CA SER A 352 -13.27 1.72 -0.02
C SER A 352 -14.04 2.40 -1.18
N GLY A 353 -14.08 1.75 -2.34
CA GLY A 353 -14.78 2.28 -3.51
C GLY A 353 -16.31 2.22 -3.39
N GLY A 354 -16.98 2.54 -4.49
CA GLY A 354 -18.44 2.59 -4.54
C GLY A 354 -19.06 1.24 -4.87
N LEU A 355 -20.36 1.11 -4.61
CA LEU A 355 -21.18 0.06 -5.20
C LEU A 355 -21.22 0.19 -6.73
N LEU A 356 -21.07 -0.94 -7.41
CA LEU A 356 -21.35 -1.16 -8.83
C LEU A 356 -22.67 -1.96 -8.92
N ILE A 357 -23.69 -1.34 -9.48
CA ILE A 357 -25.07 -1.83 -9.43
C ILE A 357 -25.56 -2.10 -10.86
N SER A 358 -26.01 -3.32 -11.11
CA SER A 358 -26.79 -3.69 -12.29
C SER A 358 -28.27 -3.47 -12.01
N VAL A 359 -28.90 -2.52 -12.69
CA VAL A 359 -30.29 -2.13 -12.46
C VAL A 359 -31.10 -2.13 -13.75
N SER A 360 -32.38 -2.50 -13.68
CA SER A 360 -33.24 -2.50 -14.86
C SER A 360 -33.30 -1.11 -15.53
N PRO A 361 -33.37 -1.01 -16.88
CA PRO A 361 -33.40 0.26 -17.61
C PRO A 361 -34.47 1.24 -17.15
N LYS A 362 -35.63 0.70 -16.75
CA LYS A 362 -36.78 1.49 -16.28
C LYS A 362 -36.48 2.23 -14.97
N ASN A 363 -35.60 1.67 -14.14
CA ASN A 363 -35.27 2.20 -12.82
C ASN A 363 -33.95 2.98 -12.80
N ALA A 364 -33.07 2.78 -13.79
CA ALA A 364 -31.72 3.34 -13.81
C ALA A 364 -31.67 4.87 -13.60
N GLN A 365 -32.47 5.61 -14.37
CA GLN A 365 -32.49 7.07 -14.27
C GLN A 365 -33.06 7.55 -12.94
N THR A 366 -34.10 6.88 -12.42
CA THR A 366 -34.70 7.21 -11.13
C THR A 366 -33.71 6.98 -10.00
N LEU A 367 -33.04 5.82 -9.98
CA LEU A 367 -32.02 5.50 -8.98
C LEU A 367 -30.86 6.52 -9.03
N LEU A 368 -30.37 6.88 -10.22
CA LEU A 368 -29.31 7.88 -10.36
C LEU A 368 -29.73 9.24 -9.76
N VAL A 369 -30.94 9.70 -10.08
CA VAL A 369 -31.48 10.95 -9.53
C VAL A 369 -31.62 10.89 -8.01
N ASP A 370 -32.06 9.76 -7.47
CA ASP A 370 -32.22 9.58 -6.02
C ASP A 370 -30.87 9.54 -5.30
N LEU A 371 -29.85 8.90 -5.89
CA LEU A 371 -28.47 8.92 -5.40
C LEU A 371 -27.94 10.37 -5.33
N HIS A 372 -28.08 11.14 -6.42
CA HIS A 372 -27.64 12.54 -6.48
C HIS A 372 -28.37 13.43 -5.46
N LYS A 373 -29.69 13.31 -5.34
CA LYS A 373 -30.49 14.05 -4.35
C LYS A 373 -30.10 13.76 -2.91
N ASN A 374 -29.54 12.58 -2.64
CA ASN A 374 -29.07 12.16 -1.32
C ASN A 374 -27.56 12.38 -1.12
N GLY A 375 -26.93 13.20 -1.96
CA GLY A 375 -25.54 13.65 -1.77
C GLY A 375 -24.47 12.73 -2.38
N ILE A 376 -24.86 11.70 -3.15
CA ILE A 376 -23.92 10.81 -3.84
C ILE A 376 -23.71 11.34 -5.27
N SER A 377 -23.11 12.53 -5.39
CA SER A 377 -23.00 13.27 -6.66
C SER A 377 -22.12 12.61 -7.71
N ASP A 378 -21.15 11.81 -7.28
CA ASP A 378 -20.25 11.09 -8.19
C ASP A 378 -20.89 9.83 -8.79
N ALA A 379 -22.13 9.50 -8.41
CA ALA A 379 -22.82 8.38 -9.02
C ALA A 379 -23.02 8.62 -10.52
N ALA A 380 -22.73 7.63 -11.35
CA ALA A 380 -22.82 7.74 -12.80
C ALA A 380 -23.31 6.43 -13.42
N ILE A 381 -24.05 6.55 -14.52
CA ILE A 381 -24.31 5.43 -15.42
C ILE A 381 -23.05 5.21 -16.26
N VAL A 382 -22.39 4.09 -16.05
CA VAL A 382 -21.07 3.80 -16.65
C VAL A 382 -21.15 2.85 -17.84
N GLY A 383 -22.29 2.17 -18.02
CA GLY A 383 -22.39 1.12 -19.02
C GLY A 383 -23.70 0.35 -18.99
N ARG A 384 -23.71 -0.81 -19.64
CA ARG A 384 -24.85 -1.72 -19.71
C ARG A 384 -24.41 -3.17 -19.82
N VAL A 385 -25.30 -4.07 -19.45
CA VAL A 385 -25.20 -5.50 -19.73
C VAL A 385 -25.69 -5.74 -21.16
N LEU A 386 -24.89 -6.42 -21.99
CA LEU A 386 -25.18 -6.61 -23.40
C LEU A 386 -26.16 -7.78 -23.61
N GLY A 387 -25.70 -8.99 -23.36
CA GLY A 387 -26.42 -10.22 -23.66
C GLY A 387 -25.72 -11.42 -23.05
N PRO A 388 -26.26 -12.64 -23.27
CA PRO A 388 -25.60 -13.87 -22.84
C PRO A 388 -24.17 -13.94 -23.38
N GLY A 389 -23.22 -14.28 -22.52
CA GLY A 389 -21.81 -14.08 -22.80
C GLY A 389 -20.89 -14.97 -21.97
N LYS A 390 -19.58 -14.74 -22.09
CA LYS A 390 -18.53 -15.50 -21.40
C LYS A 390 -17.91 -14.72 -20.23
N GLY A 391 -18.48 -13.56 -19.88
CA GLY A 391 -17.91 -12.67 -18.88
C GLY A 391 -16.91 -11.68 -19.47
N ILE A 392 -17.10 -11.28 -20.73
CA ILE A 392 -16.26 -10.27 -21.39
C ILE A 392 -16.72 -8.87 -21.01
N VAL A 393 -15.75 -8.01 -20.70
CA VAL A 393 -15.94 -6.59 -20.40
C VAL A 393 -15.43 -5.78 -21.58
N HIS A 394 -16.37 -5.29 -22.39
CA HIS A 394 -16.08 -4.36 -23.48
C HIS A 394 -15.84 -2.96 -22.92
N LEU A 395 -14.73 -2.35 -23.29
CA LEU A 395 -14.39 -0.98 -22.91
C LEU A 395 -14.41 -0.10 -24.16
N ALA A 396 -15.40 0.80 -24.21
CA ALA A 396 -15.64 1.72 -25.30
C ALA A 396 -15.29 3.16 -24.90
N SER A 397 -15.11 4.03 -25.88
CA SER A 397 -15.01 5.48 -25.67
C SER A 397 -15.86 6.25 -26.67
N ASP A 398 -16.50 7.32 -26.21
CA ASP A 398 -17.22 8.28 -27.06
C ASP A 398 -16.36 9.52 -27.43
N GLY A 399 -15.12 9.58 -26.91
CA GLY A 399 -14.14 10.62 -27.18
C GLY A 399 -14.34 11.94 -26.43
N THR A 400 -15.27 11.99 -25.46
CA THR A 400 -15.50 13.19 -24.64
C THR A 400 -14.44 13.39 -23.57
N CYS A 401 -13.83 12.31 -23.06
CA CYS A 401 -12.68 12.35 -22.17
C CYS A 401 -11.38 12.25 -22.98
N LYS A 402 -10.46 13.20 -22.76
CA LYS A 402 -9.15 13.20 -23.41
C LYS A 402 -8.04 13.10 -22.38
N MET A 403 -7.10 12.18 -22.62
CA MET A 403 -5.89 12.09 -21.81
C MET A 403 -5.10 13.40 -21.95
N PRO A 404 -4.70 14.03 -20.83
CA PRO A 404 -3.82 15.19 -20.86
C PRO A 404 -2.47 14.79 -21.43
N GLN A 405 -1.74 15.78 -21.94
CA GLN A 405 -0.35 15.56 -22.32
C GLN A 405 0.49 15.31 -21.06
N PRO A 406 1.46 14.37 -21.09
CA PRO A 406 2.39 14.16 -19.99
C PRO A 406 3.02 15.49 -19.59
N SER A 407 3.00 15.78 -18.30
CA SER A 407 3.56 17.02 -17.79
C SER A 407 5.07 17.03 -18.03
N GLN A 408 5.59 18.08 -18.69
CA GLN A 408 7.04 18.30 -18.85
C GLN A 408 7.74 18.65 -17.52
N LYS A 409 7.11 18.35 -16.37
CA LYS A 409 7.69 18.61 -15.06
C LYS A 409 8.92 17.71 -14.93
N GLN A 410 10.09 18.35 -14.96
CA GLN A 410 11.36 17.74 -14.53
C GLN A 410 11.08 16.89 -13.30
N ALA A 411 11.60 15.66 -13.28
CA ALA A 411 11.55 14.78 -12.13
C ALA A 411 11.79 15.64 -10.88
N LEU A 412 10.73 15.84 -10.08
CA LEU A 412 10.87 16.50 -8.81
C LEU A 412 11.87 15.64 -8.06
N ASN A 413 13.09 16.18 -7.87
CA ASN A 413 14.08 15.59 -7.00
C ASN A 413 13.33 15.25 -5.73
N CYS A 414 13.23 13.95 -5.43
CA CYS A 414 12.68 13.47 -4.18
C CYS A 414 13.34 14.33 -3.11
N THR A 415 12.55 15.16 -2.42
CA THR A 415 13.09 16.21 -1.56
C THR A 415 13.89 15.54 -0.46
N THR A 416 15.20 15.50 -0.65
CA THR A 416 16.16 15.32 0.40
C THR A 416 15.89 16.44 1.40
N VAL A 417 15.60 16.06 2.64
CA VAL A 417 15.56 16.94 3.78
C VAL A 417 16.76 17.91 3.70
N ASP A 418 16.47 19.21 3.75
CA ASP A 418 17.45 20.29 3.53
C ASP A 418 18.72 20.10 4.38
N THR A 419 19.87 20.01 3.71
CA THR A 419 21.17 20.39 4.28
C THR A 419 21.66 21.69 3.65
N PRO A 420 22.20 22.65 4.44
CA PRO A 420 22.56 23.97 3.95
C PRO A 420 23.67 23.93 2.90
N LYS A 421 23.53 24.72 1.83
CA LYS A 421 24.59 24.96 0.83
C LYS A 421 25.72 25.80 1.43
N ALA A 422 26.96 25.37 1.21
CA ALA A 422 28.14 26.23 1.35
C ALA A 422 28.96 26.25 0.05
N VAL A 423 29.03 27.47 -0.49
CA VAL A 423 30.05 28.19 -1.28
C VAL A 423 31.29 27.42 -1.79
N THR A 424 31.60 27.69 -3.05
CA THR A 424 32.79 27.29 -3.83
C THR A 424 34.09 27.91 -3.31
N ASP A 425 35.17 27.13 -3.26
CA ASP A 425 36.44 27.36 -3.98
C ASP A 425 37.46 26.22 -3.70
N LYS A 426 38.16 25.76 -4.74
CA LYS A 426 39.29 24.80 -4.67
C LYS A 426 40.60 25.57 -4.45
N PRO A 427 41.62 25.07 -3.69
CA PRO A 427 42.42 23.86 -4.04
C PRO A 427 42.94 23.08 -2.79
N PRO A 428 43.97 22.19 -2.91
CA PRO A 428 44.06 20.91 -3.62
C PRO A 428 43.63 19.70 -2.76
N VAL A 429 43.61 18.52 -3.38
CA VAL A 429 43.00 17.26 -2.92
C VAL A 429 43.66 16.65 -1.67
N ALA A 430 42.86 16.23 -0.69
CA ALA A 430 43.32 15.62 0.57
C ALA A 430 42.45 14.41 0.99
N CYS A 431 43.04 13.50 1.77
CA CYS A 431 42.60 12.14 2.09
C CYS A 431 41.40 12.09 3.08
N CYS A 432 40.74 10.94 3.25
CA CYS A 432 39.73 10.72 4.30
C CYS A 432 40.25 11.00 5.73
N ALA A 433 41.57 10.99 5.94
CA ALA A 433 42.21 11.41 7.18
C ALA A 433 42.17 12.93 7.41
N ASP A 434 42.04 13.73 6.34
CA ASP A 434 42.08 15.20 6.40
C ASP A 434 40.67 15.82 6.44
N ALA A 435 39.64 15.10 5.96
CA ALA A 435 38.24 15.52 6.07
C ALA A 435 37.73 15.63 7.52
N ALA A 436 38.43 15.00 8.47
CA ALA A 436 38.11 15.08 9.89
C ALA A 436 38.59 16.39 10.56
N GLN A 437 39.32 17.26 9.86
CA GLN A 437 39.68 18.60 10.36
C GLN A 437 38.48 19.57 10.47
N ILE A 438 37.30 19.17 9.97
CA ILE A 438 36.05 19.95 10.10
C ILE A 438 35.36 19.68 11.46
N LEU A 439 35.81 18.69 12.23
CA LEU A 439 35.29 18.44 13.57
C LEU A 439 35.98 19.38 14.58
N GLN A 440 35.25 20.40 15.03
CA GLN A 440 35.71 21.23 16.15
C GLN A 440 35.95 20.37 17.41
N PRO A 441 36.98 20.67 18.21
CA PRO A 441 37.36 19.87 19.37
C PRO A 441 36.37 20.09 20.52
N GLY A 442 35.23 19.41 20.45
CA GLY A 442 34.33 19.22 21.59
C GLY A 442 34.87 18.12 22.51
N GLY A 443 35.99 18.37 23.22
CA GLY A 443 36.48 17.61 24.39
C GLY A 443 36.66 16.07 24.27
N SER A 444 36.46 15.48 23.09
CA SER A 444 36.40 14.05 22.86
C SER A 444 37.52 13.63 21.92
N ASN A 445 38.31 12.64 22.32
CA ASN A 445 39.38 12.04 21.48
C ASN A 445 38.85 11.01 20.48
N VAL A 446 37.52 10.85 20.36
CA VAL A 446 36.89 9.86 19.49
C VAL A 446 37.18 10.12 18.00
N PRO A 447 37.11 11.35 17.47
CA PRO A 447 37.47 11.64 16.08
C PRO A 447 38.92 11.29 15.76
N GLU A 448 39.87 11.63 16.63
CA GLU A 448 41.29 11.32 16.47
C GLU A 448 41.53 9.82 16.43
N LYS A 449 40.95 9.08 17.38
CA LYS A 449 41.05 7.60 17.40
C LYS A 449 40.41 6.95 16.18
N PHE A 450 39.32 7.52 15.66
CA PHE A 450 38.69 7.03 14.45
C PHE A 450 39.55 7.28 13.21
N ILE A 451 40.20 8.44 13.10
CA ILE A 451 41.17 8.73 12.04
C ILE A 451 42.36 7.77 12.12
N ASP A 452 42.89 7.53 13.32
CA ASP A 452 44.01 6.61 13.52
C ASP A 452 43.64 5.18 13.12
N PHE A 453 42.44 4.73 13.49
CA PHE A 453 41.90 3.46 13.01
C PHE A 453 41.84 3.41 11.48
N LEU A 454 41.31 4.45 10.81
CA LEU A 454 41.21 4.50 9.36
C LEU A 454 42.60 4.49 8.69
N LYS A 455 43.58 5.19 9.25
CA LYS A 455 44.97 5.16 8.77
C LYS A 455 45.58 3.77 8.90
N SER A 456 45.45 3.14 10.07
CA SER A 456 45.97 1.79 10.31
C SER A 456 45.27 0.74 9.44
N ALA A 457 43.96 0.80 9.29
CA ALA A 457 43.18 -0.15 8.49
C ALA A 457 43.55 -0.06 7.00
N ASN A 458 43.78 1.15 6.48
CA ASN A 458 44.13 1.39 5.08
C ASN A 458 45.63 1.28 4.78
N ALA A 459 46.50 1.19 5.79
CA ALA A 459 47.93 0.99 5.58
C ALA A 459 48.21 -0.39 4.95
N PRO A 460 49.12 -0.51 3.98
CA PRO A 460 49.49 -1.80 3.40
C PRO A 460 50.07 -2.74 4.47
N GLY A 461 49.80 -4.04 4.33
CA GLY A 461 50.26 -5.08 5.24
C GLY A 461 50.21 -6.44 4.56
N ALA A 462 49.51 -7.42 5.15
CA ALA A 462 49.26 -8.71 4.49
C ALA A 462 48.46 -8.58 3.18
N LEU A 463 47.66 -7.52 3.05
CA LEU A 463 47.08 -7.08 1.79
C LEU A 463 47.79 -5.80 1.36
N ASP A 464 48.20 -5.74 0.11
CA ASP A 464 48.83 -4.56 -0.47
C ASP A 464 47.83 -3.39 -0.63
N ALA A 465 48.37 -2.20 -0.91
CA ALA A 465 47.56 -0.99 -1.05
C ALA A 465 46.57 -1.08 -2.22
N HIS A 466 46.94 -1.78 -3.30
CA HIS A 466 46.12 -1.94 -4.49
C HIS A 466 44.88 -2.78 -4.16
N THR A 467 45.07 -3.97 -3.59
CA THR A 467 44.00 -4.88 -3.14
C THR A 467 43.06 -4.20 -2.15
N LYS A 468 43.59 -3.48 -1.16
CA LYS A 468 42.76 -2.73 -0.21
C LYS A 468 41.95 -1.63 -0.87
N GLN A 469 42.48 -0.97 -1.90
CA GLN A 469 41.76 0.05 -2.64
C GLN A 469 40.61 -0.55 -3.48
N ALA A 470 40.82 -1.70 -4.12
CA ALA A 470 39.75 -2.45 -4.79
C ALA A 470 38.63 -2.85 -3.82
N MET A 471 38.99 -3.37 -2.64
CA MET A 471 38.01 -3.67 -1.58
C MET A 471 37.24 -2.44 -1.13
N ALA A 472 37.90 -1.29 -1.00
CA ALA A 472 37.24 -0.05 -0.61
C ALA A 472 36.24 0.45 -1.66
N ILE A 473 36.52 0.25 -2.96
CA ILE A 473 35.55 0.51 -4.03
C ILE A 473 34.34 -0.42 -3.87
N ALA A 474 34.56 -1.74 -3.77
CA ALA A 474 33.48 -2.71 -3.61
C ALA A 474 32.60 -2.41 -2.37
N LEU A 475 33.21 -2.11 -1.23
CA LEU A 475 32.48 -1.76 0.00
C LEU A 475 31.72 -0.43 -0.14
N SER A 476 32.28 0.56 -0.85
CA SER A 476 31.59 1.83 -1.11
C SER A 476 30.39 1.65 -2.03
N VAL A 477 30.50 0.76 -3.02
CA VAL A 477 29.40 0.38 -3.92
C VAL A 477 28.30 -0.36 -3.14
N LEU A 478 28.68 -1.37 -2.35
CA LEU A 478 27.73 -2.19 -1.59
C LEU A 478 26.99 -1.38 -0.52
N ALA A 479 27.70 -0.46 0.16
CA ALA A 479 27.12 0.44 1.14
C ALA A 479 26.32 1.61 0.50
N LYS A 480 26.35 1.74 -0.83
CA LYS A 480 25.72 2.82 -1.61
C LYS A 480 26.10 4.22 -1.10
N CYS A 481 27.36 4.39 -0.71
CA CYS A 481 27.87 5.65 -0.17
C CYS A 481 28.56 6.47 -1.26
N GLU A 482 27.84 7.43 -1.84
CA GLU A 482 28.34 8.26 -2.95
C GLU A 482 29.66 9.00 -2.63
N PRO A 483 29.80 9.69 -1.48
CA PRO A 483 31.04 10.40 -1.16
C PRO A 483 32.26 9.46 -1.08
N CYS A 484 32.08 8.28 -0.46
CA CYS A 484 33.12 7.27 -0.36
C CYS A 484 33.49 6.72 -1.73
N LEU A 485 32.50 6.36 -2.56
CA LEU A 485 32.75 5.83 -3.89
C LEU A 485 33.49 6.85 -4.77
N LYS A 486 33.03 8.11 -4.82
CA LYS A 486 33.70 9.17 -5.58
C LYS A 486 35.16 9.37 -5.14
N MET A 487 35.42 9.32 -3.84
CA MET A 487 36.76 9.44 -3.29
C MET A 487 37.64 8.24 -3.68
N HIS A 488 37.13 7.01 -3.52
CA HIS A 488 37.89 5.80 -3.81
C HIS A 488 38.13 5.59 -5.31
N LEU A 489 37.22 6.02 -6.19
CA LEU A 489 37.42 6.02 -7.63
C LEU A 489 38.54 7.00 -8.05
N LYS A 490 38.55 8.22 -7.52
CA LYS A 490 39.63 9.19 -7.78
C LYS A 490 40.98 8.71 -7.26
N LYS A 491 40.99 8.09 -6.07
CA LYS A 491 42.21 7.52 -5.51
C LYS A 491 42.70 6.33 -6.34
N ALA A 492 41.82 5.46 -6.83
CA ALA A 492 42.19 4.38 -7.73
C ALA A 492 42.82 4.91 -9.04
N GLN A 493 42.28 5.97 -9.64
CA GLN A 493 42.92 6.64 -10.78
C GLN A 493 44.34 7.12 -10.45
N SER A 494 44.54 7.75 -9.28
CA SER A 494 45.87 8.19 -8.84
C SER A 494 46.85 7.05 -8.54
N MET A 495 46.32 5.85 -8.25
CA MET A 495 47.10 4.63 -7.99
C MET A 495 47.34 3.80 -9.26
N GLY A 496 46.85 4.25 -10.42
CA GLY A 496 47.08 3.59 -11.71
C GLY A 496 46.16 2.40 -12.01
N PHE A 497 45.01 2.29 -11.33
CA PHE A 497 44.02 1.26 -11.65
C PHE A 497 43.52 1.41 -13.09
N SER A 498 43.44 0.28 -13.80
CA SER A 498 42.73 0.19 -15.06
C SER A 498 41.21 0.28 -14.85
N ARG A 499 40.48 0.68 -15.90
CA ARG A 499 39.01 0.69 -15.88
C ARG A 499 38.44 -0.71 -15.55
N GLN A 500 39.07 -1.74 -16.09
CA GLN A 500 38.66 -3.13 -15.85
C GLN A 500 38.80 -3.53 -14.38
N GLU A 501 39.90 -3.18 -13.71
CA GLU A 501 40.08 -3.49 -12.28
C GLU A 501 39.05 -2.76 -11.40
N ILE A 502 38.69 -1.53 -11.75
CA ILE A 502 37.65 -0.77 -11.05
C ILE A 502 36.28 -1.41 -11.27
N ASP A 503 35.96 -1.78 -12.52
CA ASP A 503 34.69 -2.43 -12.85
C ASP A 503 34.60 -3.81 -12.19
N GLU A 504 35.64 -4.64 -12.19
CA GLU A 504 35.66 -5.94 -11.50
C GLU A 504 35.41 -5.78 -9.99
N ALA A 505 36.02 -4.78 -9.34
CA ALA A 505 35.75 -4.46 -7.94
C ALA A 505 34.29 -4.01 -7.71
N GLY A 506 33.73 -3.19 -8.61
CA GLY A 506 32.32 -2.80 -8.59
C GLY A 506 31.37 -3.99 -8.77
N TRP A 507 31.69 -4.89 -9.71
CA TRP A 507 30.91 -6.10 -9.99
C TRP A 507 30.90 -7.10 -8.85
N MET A 508 31.99 -7.19 -8.08
CA MET A 508 32.01 -7.96 -6.84
C MET A 508 30.96 -7.47 -5.85
N ALA A 509 30.71 -6.15 -5.76
CA ALA A 509 29.64 -5.63 -4.92
C ALA A 509 28.24 -5.86 -5.53
N ILE A 510 28.11 -5.71 -6.85
CA ILE A 510 26.86 -5.93 -7.58
C ILE A 510 26.37 -7.38 -7.43
N ALA A 511 27.27 -8.36 -7.40
CA ALA A 511 26.93 -9.77 -7.21
C ALA A 511 26.14 -10.04 -5.91
N PHE A 512 26.36 -9.25 -4.86
CA PHE A 512 25.63 -9.34 -3.59
C PHE A 512 24.52 -8.30 -3.43
N GLY A 513 24.58 -7.21 -4.20
CA GLY A 513 23.68 -6.05 -4.08
C GLY A 513 22.61 -5.92 -5.17
N GLY A 514 22.63 -6.75 -6.20
CA GLY A 514 21.63 -6.79 -7.28
C GLY A 514 21.56 -5.53 -8.15
N SER A 515 20.49 -5.42 -8.96
CA SER A 515 20.28 -4.33 -9.91
C SER A 515 20.31 -2.91 -9.31
N PRO A 516 19.82 -2.64 -8.07
CA PRO A 516 19.91 -1.30 -7.49
C PRO A 516 21.35 -0.87 -7.21
N THR A 517 22.24 -1.82 -6.91
CA THR A 517 23.66 -1.56 -6.64
C THR A 517 24.43 -1.33 -7.94
N MET A 518 24.04 -2.02 -9.01
CA MET A 518 24.54 -1.76 -10.37
C MET A 518 24.18 -0.35 -10.84
N MET A 519 22.91 0.07 -10.69
CA MET A 519 22.49 1.41 -11.09
C MET A 519 23.27 2.50 -10.34
N PHE A 520 23.41 2.35 -9.03
CA PHE A 520 24.22 3.26 -8.21
C PHE A 520 25.68 3.31 -8.66
N TYR A 521 26.31 2.15 -8.90
CA TYR A 521 27.68 2.11 -9.38
C TYR A 521 27.85 2.82 -10.73
N ASN A 522 26.98 2.53 -11.69
CA ASN A 522 27.06 3.09 -13.04
C ASN A 522 26.88 4.61 -13.06
N ASP A 523 25.95 5.14 -12.25
CA ASP A 523 25.70 6.58 -12.13
C ASP A 523 26.95 7.31 -11.59
N ILE A 524 27.55 6.80 -10.52
CA ILE A 524 28.71 7.44 -9.91
C ILE A 524 29.98 7.21 -10.74
N ALA A 525 30.20 6.01 -11.25
CA ALA A 525 31.39 5.67 -12.03
C ALA A 525 31.46 6.47 -13.33
N SER A 526 30.34 6.65 -14.04
CA SER A 526 30.28 7.48 -15.24
C SER A 526 30.60 8.95 -14.95
N SER A 527 30.14 9.48 -13.80
CA SER A 527 30.41 10.87 -13.40
C SER A 527 31.87 11.15 -12.99
N VAL A 528 32.61 10.14 -12.54
CA VAL A 528 33.97 10.30 -11.98
C VAL A 528 35.06 9.85 -12.94
N LEU A 529 34.83 8.75 -13.65
CA LEU A 529 35.85 8.12 -14.48
C LEU A 529 35.83 8.63 -15.93
N GLY A 530 34.78 9.37 -16.32
CA GLY A 530 34.53 9.72 -17.72
C GLY A 530 34.11 8.48 -18.53
N ASN A 531 33.61 8.71 -19.74
CA ASN A 531 33.36 7.63 -20.70
C ASN A 531 34.66 7.06 -21.26
#